data_AF-A0A8E2E1U7-F1
#
_entry.id   AF-A0A8E2E1U7-F1
#
_cell.length_a   1.000
_cell.length_b   1.000
_cell.length_c   1.000
_cell.angle_alpha   90.00
_cell.angle_beta   90.00
_cell.angle_gamma   90.00
#
_symmetry.space_group_name_H-M   'P 1'
#
loop_
_entity.id
_entity.type
_entity.pdbx_description
1 polymer ?
#
loop_
_entity_poly.entity_id
_entity_poly.type
_entity_poly.pdbx_seq_one_letter_code
_entity_poly.pdbx_strand_id
1 'polypeptide(L)' 'TYVALSKRAEVPYSTMYHRAHRRRSIEDKAKSQQYLTPSEEKALVKYILRMCSLGFPIRMKSLRSLTFMIA' A
#
# COMPACT_ATOMS: atom_id res chain seq x y z
N THR A 1 19.48 6.12 25.10
CA THR A 1 19.73 4.89 24.32
C THR A 1 18.42 4.39 23.73
N TYR A 2 18.45 3.65 22.62
CA TYR A 2 17.24 3.09 21.98
C TYR A 2 16.41 2.20 22.95
N VAL A 3 17.07 1.56 23.93
CA VAL A 3 16.42 0.79 25.00
C VAL A 3 15.51 1.67 25.87
N ALA A 4 15.98 2.84 26.30
CA ALA A 4 15.18 3.75 27.11
C ALA A 4 13.99 4.34 26.34
N LEU A 5 14.21 4.67 25.06
CA LEU A 5 13.16 5.18 24.17
C LEU A 5 12.10 4.12 23.86
N SER A 6 12.52 2.88 23.64
CA SER A 6 11.64 1.72 23.45
C SER A 6 10.73 1.50 24.65
N LYS A 7 11.29 1.53 25.87
CA LYS A 7 10.52 1.39 27.11
C LYS A 7 9.52 2.53 27.32
N ARG A 8 9.90 3.77 27.04
CA ARG A 8 9.02 4.94 27.19
C ARG A 8 7.89 4.96 26.16
N ALA A 9 8.17 4.55 24.93
CA ALA A 9 7.20 4.57 23.84
C ALA A 9 6.39 3.28 23.70
N GLU A 10 6.68 2.26 24.52
CA GLU A 10 6.11 0.91 24.42
C GLU A 10 6.25 0.28 23.01
N VAL A 11 7.28 0.71 22.28
CA VAL A 11 7.58 0.24 20.93
C VAL A 11 8.83 -0.63 20.99
N PRO A 12 8.88 -1.79 20.28
CA PRO A 12 10.06 -2.64 20.27
C PRO A 12 11.35 -1.89 19.90
N TYR A 13 12.45 -2.22 20.57
CA TYR A 13 13.78 -1.66 20.33
C TYR A 13 14.15 -1.68 18.84
N SER A 14 13.91 -2.81 18.17
CA SER A 14 14.22 -3.00 16.75
C SER A 14 13.48 -2.01 15.86
N THR A 15 12.22 -1.69 16.16
CA THR A 15 11.44 -0.68 15.45
C THR A 15 12.05 0.71 15.62
N MET A 16 12.49 1.07 16.83
CA MET A 16 13.15 2.36 17.08
C MET A 16 14.50 2.46 16.37
N TYR A 17 15.30 1.39 16.42
CA TYR A 17 16.57 1.29 15.69
C TYR A 17 16.36 1.44 14.17
N HIS A 18 15.41 0.70 13.59
CA HIS A 18 15.10 0.77 12.16
C HIS A 18 14.66 2.16 11.70
N ARG A 19 13.81 2.84 12.47
CA ARG A 19 13.36 4.22 12.15
C ARG A 19 14.52 5.20 12.18
N ALA A 20 15.40 5.12 13.18
CA ALA A 20 16.59 5.97 13.27
C ALA A 20 17.56 5.75 12.11
N HIS A 21 17.63 4.52 11.59
CA HIS A 21 18.45 4.16 10.42
C HIS A 21 17.70 4.31 9.09
N ARG A 22 16.67 5.17 9.05
CA ARG A 22 15.90 5.55 7.84
C ARG A 22 15.25 4.39 7.10
N ARG A 23 14.97 3.28 7.78
CA ARG A 23 14.13 2.22 7.20
C ARG A 23 12.72 2.78 7.07
N ARG A 24 12.25 2.88 5.82
CA ARG A 24 10.89 3.33 5.50
C ARG A 24 9.85 2.44 6.19
N SER A 25 8.74 3.04 6.59
CA SER A 25 7.57 2.30 7.05
C SER A 25 7.00 1.44 5.90
N ILE A 26 6.19 0.44 6.24
CA ILE A 26 5.49 -0.37 5.23
C ILE A 26 4.58 0.53 4.36
N GLU A 27 3.93 1.50 4.99
CA GLU A 27 3.04 2.47 4.33
C GLU A 27 3.81 3.37 3.36
N ASP A 28 4.94 3.96 3.79
CA ASP A 28 5.76 4.81 2.92
C ASP A 28 6.36 4.02 1.76
N LYS A 29 6.76 2.78 2.04
CA LYS A 29 7.21 1.87 0.99
C LYS A 29 6.08 1.62 -0.02
N ALA A 30 4.88 1.28 0.44
CA ALA A 30 3.73 1.03 -0.42
C ALA A 30 3.39 2.25 -1.29
N LYS A 31 3.33 3.45 -0.70
CA LYS A 31 3.14 4.72 -1.44
C LYS A 31 4.21 4.93 -2.50
N SER A 32 5.48 4.68 -2.16
CA SER A 32 6.59 4.84 -3.13
C SER A 32 6.61 3.77 -4.24
N GLN A 33 5.92 2.64 -4.04
CA GLN A 33 5.81 1.55 -5.00
C GLN A 33 4.47 1.57 -5.76
N GLN A 34 3.64 2.58 -5.51
CA GLN A 34 2.35 2.72 -6.14
C GLN A 34 2.55 3.04 -7.62
N TYR A 35 1.95 2.21 -8.48
CA TYR A 35 2.06 2.36 -9.93
C TYR A 35 1.04 3.35 -10.49
N LEU A 36 -0.15 3.37 -9.88
CA LEU A 36 -1.26 4.23 -10.25
C LEU A 36 -1.36 5.42 -9.30
N THR A 37 -1.83 6.56 -9.78
CA THR A 37 -2.18 7.67 -8.90
C THR A 37 -3.35 7.27 -7.98
N PRO A 38 -3.48 7.87 -6.77
CA PRO A 38 -4.61 7.57 -5.89
C PRO A 38 -5.99 7.77 -6.55
N SER A 39 -6.09 8.69 -7.51
CA SER A 39 -7.28 8.89 -8.34
C SER A 39 -7.57 7.72 -9.29
N GLU A 40 -6.55 7.22 -9.98
CA GLU A 40 -6.65 6.09 -10.91
C GLU A 40 -7.02 4.80 -10.17
N GLU A 41 -6.40 4.54 -9.02
CA GLU A 41 -6.74 3.38 -8.18
C GLU A 41 -8.22 3.44 -7.76
N LYS A 42 -8.70 4.61 -7.34
CA LYS A 42 -10.09 4.79 -6.94
C LYS A 42 -11.05 4.55 -8.12
N ALA A 43 -10.69 5.01 -9.32
CA ALA A 43 -11.47 4.76 -10.53
C ALA A 43 -11.50 3.26 -10.88
N LEU A 44 -10.35 2.59 -10.82
CA LEU A 44 -10.22 1.15 -11.08
C LEU A 44 -11.03 0.31 -10.08
N VAL A 45 -10.96 0.62 -8.78
CA VAL A 45 -11.76 -0.06 -7.76
C VAL A 45 -13.25 0.09 -8.03
N LYS A 46 -13.70 1.31 -8.36
CA LYS A 46 -15.10 1.57 -8.70
C LYS A 46 -15.54 0.76 -9.92
N TYR A 47 -14.69 0.66 -10.94
CA TYR A 47 -14.95 -0.15 -12.13
C TYR A 47 -15.04 -1.64 -11.80
N ILE A 48 -14.10 -2.19 -11.03
CA ILE A 48 -14.10 -3.61 -10.63
C ILE A 48 -15.36 -3.93 -9.83
N LEU A 49 -15.71 -3.11 -8.83
CA LEU A 49 -16.91 -3.31 -8.03
C LEU A 49 -18.18 -3.25 -8.89
N ARG A 50 -18.22 -2.34 -9.87
CA ARG A 50 -19.34 -2.26 -10.82
C ARG A 50 -19.45 -3.55 -11.64
N MET A 51 -18.35 -4.05 -12.18
CA MET A 51 -18.36 -5.29 -12.96
C MET A 51 -18.77 -6.50 -12.12
N CYS A 52 -18.30 -6.61 -10.87
CA CYS A 52 -18.75 -7.64 -9.94
C CYS A 52 -20.26 -7.55 -9.66
N SER A 53 -20.80 -6.34 -9.44
CA SER A 53 -22.25 -6.15 -9.22
C SER A 53 -23.11 -6.53 -10.44
N LEU A 54 -22.53 -6.46 -11.64
CA LEU A 54 -23.16 -6.88 -12.89
C LEU A 54 -23.03 -8.40 -13.15
N GLY A 55 -22.41 -9.16 -12.23
CA GLY A 55 -22.19 -10.60 -12.39
C GLY A 55 -20.93 -10.97 -13.18
N PHE A 56 -20.07 -10.00 -13.48
CA PHE A 56 -18.82 -10.20 -14.21
C PHE A 56 -17.60 -9.95 -13.31
N PRO A 57 -17.23 -10.89 -12.43
CA PRO A 57 -16.06 -10.73 -11.59
C PRO A 57 -14.78 -10.67 -12.44
N ILE A 58 -14.02 -9.59 -12.29
CA ILE A 58 -12.74 -9.40 -12.97
C ILE A 58 -11.70 -10.32 -12.33
N ARG A 59 -10.99 -11.10 -13.15
CA ARG A 59 -9.93 -12.00 -12.67
C ARG A 59 -8.70 -11.18 -12.27
N MET A 60 -7.98 -11.65 -11.25
CA MET A 60 -6.73 -11.01 -10.80
C MET A 60 -5.71 -10.86 -11.95
N LYS A 61 -5.66 -11.83 -12.87
CA LYS A 61 -4.76 -11.82 -14.04
C LYS A 61 -5.01 -10.65 -15.00
N SER A 62 -6.25 -10.16 -15.10
CA SER A 62 -6.60 -9.02 -15.96
C SER A 62 -6.34 -7.66 -15.33
N LEU A 63 -6.07 -7.59 -14.01
CA LEU A 63 -5.84 -6.31 -13.35
C LEU A 63 -4.63 -5.59 -13.91
N ARG A 64 -3.52 -6.28 -14.18
CA ARG A 64 -2.32 -5.64 -14.76
C ARG A 64 -2.62 -4.99 -16.12
N SER A 65 -3.41 -5.65 -16.96
CA SER A 65 -3.81 -5.08 -18.25
C SER A 65 -4.73 -3.88 -18.07
N LEU A 66 -5.65 -3.94 -17.11
CA LEU A 66 -6.53 -2.82 -16.77
C LEU A 66 -5.74 -1.63 -16.19
N THR A 67 -4.76 -1.87 -15.31
CA THR A 67 -3.91 -0.80 -14.76
C THR A 67 -3.10 -0.13 -15.87
N PHE A 68 -2.59 -0.90 -16.85
CA PHE A 68 -1.84 -0.34 -17.98
C PHE A 68 -2.72 0.49 -18.93
N MET A 69 -4.01 0.19 -19.06
CA MET A 69 -4.92 0.99 -19.89
C MET A 69 -5.39 2.28 -19.21
N ILE A 70 -5.28 2.37 -17.88
CA ILE A 70 -5.75 3.50 -17.09
C ILE A 70 -4.65 4.53 -16.83
N ALA A 71 -3.40 4.07 -16.68
CA ALA A 71 -2.20 4.90 -16.52
C ALA A 71 -1.84 5.61 -17.84
#